data_AF-A0A918XJH2-F1
#
_entry.id   AF-A0A918XJH2-F1
#
_cell.length_a   1.000
_cell.length_b   1.000
_cell.length_c   1.000
_cell.angle_alpha   90.00
_cell.angle_beta   90.00
_cell.angle_gamma   90.00
#
_symmetry.space_group_name_H-M   'P 1'
#
loop_
_entity.id
_entity.type
_entity.pdbx_description
1 polymer ?
#
loop_
_entity_poly.entity_id
_entity_poly.type
_entity_poly.pdbx_seq_one_letter_code
_entity_poly.pdbx_strand_id
1 'polypeptide(L)'
;MTTDDLTAAVDAAFERGDAEQGLALLRELADTSQDPSVLHRLGVVEEQIGSAEHALSAHLRCLHAAKGNPTAYLYAGASLYQQGRIAEALAVYSLGTDLDPDLLVAPSGRDTDPPTAQRWNHCQGVLRHHLSELHRSHVADSSARLAKSAWVQTHDAPLPAPQSGQRPYLFYIPNLDAQPWHQADTQAWASSLEGSTDKIIAEFETALPAILHQGRPYLDASAATPAGMEPLSGSLNWTALDLFRDGQRTDIANAFPDTLECLSAAPLYALGDAPQEVFFSLLKPGQHITPHFGLSNHSLTVHLPITIPPDCSLTAGGESRPWQAGKLAIFDDSFLHDAINRSEQERVVLIFSIWHPDLTDKERHAIRSSFQARQDWLDQRVLPPCP
;
A
#
# COMPACT_ATOMS: atom_id res chain seq x y z
N MET A 1 25.80 -43.27 -4.70
CA MET A 1 26.15 -42.46 -5.88
C MET A 1 26.42 -41.04 -5.41
N THR A 2 27.26 -40.27 -6.10
CA THR A 2 27.36 -38.83 -5.82
C THR A 2 26.08 -38.12 -6.32
N THR A 3 25.82 -36.90 -5.86
CA THR A 3 24.69 -36.08 -6.32
C THR A 3 24.72 -35.85 -7.83
N ASP A 4 25.93 -35.73 -8.40
CA ASP A 4 26.14 -35.57 -9.85
C ASP A 4 25.81 -36.85 -10.61
N ASP A 5 26.23 -38.02 -10.09
CA ASP A 5 25.88 -39.32 -10.66
C ASP A 5 24.36 -39.56 -10.64
N LEU A 6 23.69 -39.14 -9.57
CA LEU A 6 22.23 -39.23 -9.43
C LEU A 6 21.52 -38.30 -10.41
N THR A 7 21.99 -37.06 -10.57
CA THR A 7 21.43 -36.10 -11.53
C THR A 7 21.50 -36.65 -12.96
N ALA A 8 22.67 -37.17 -13.36
CA ALA A 8 22.85 -37.78 -14.68
C ALA A 8 21.95 -39.02 -14.87
N ALA A 9 21.76 -39.84 -13.83
CA ALA A 9 20.88 -41.00 -13.88
C ALA A 9 19.40 -40.62 -14.03
N VAL A 10 18.95 -39.55 -13.35
CA VAL A 10 17.60 -38.98 -13.48
C VAL A 10 17.35 -38.54 -14.92
N ASP A 11 18.25 -37.72 -15.48
CA ASP A 11 18.09 -37.20 -16.85
C ASP A 11 18.07 -38.33 -17.87
N ALA A 12 18.98 -39.29 -17.75
CA ALA A 12 19.05 -40.42 -18.66
C ALA A 12 17.80 -41.33 -18.58
N ALA A 13 17.15 -41.45 -17.42
CA ALA A 13 15.90 -42.19 -17.28
C ALA A 13 14.74 -41.49 -18.01
N PHE A 14 14.58 -40.17 -17.83
CA PHE A 14 13.56 -39.39 -18.53
C PHE A 14 13.78 -39.35 -20.05
N GLU A 15 15.03 -39.22 -20.51
CA GLU A 15 15.38 -39.25 -21.94
C GLU A 15 15.01 -40.58 -22.62
N ARG A 16 15.12 -41.71 -21.90
CA ARG A 16 14.72 -43.03 -22.39
C ARG A 16 13.21 -43.28 -22.30
N GLY A 17 12.45 -42.34 -21.75
CA GLY A 17 11.01 -42.47 -21.53
C GLY A 17 10.61 -43.34 -20.32
N ASP A 18 11.56 -43.69 -19.45
CA ASP A 18 11.29 -44.45 -18.22
C ASP A 18 10.90 -43.49 -17.09
N ALA A 19 9.64 -43.03 -17.13
CA ALA A 19 9.10 -42.04 -16.22
C ALA A 19 9.04 -42.53 -14.75
N GLU A 20 8.81 -43.83 -14.53
CA GLU A 20 8.74 -44.42 -13.19
C GLU A 20 10.12 -44.48 -12.54
N GLN A 21 11.14 -44.96 -13.27
CA GLN A 21 12.52 -44.95 -12.78
C GLN A 21 13.02 -43.52 -12.59
N GLY A 22 12.73 -42.61 -13.53
CA GLY A 22 13.12 -41.21 -13.44
C GLY A 22 12.56 -40.52 -12.20
N LEU A 23 11.28 -40.72 -11.89
CA LEU A 23 10.66 -40.17 -10.68
C LEU A 23 11.25 -40.77 -9.39
N ALA A 24 11.50 -42.08 -9.35
CA ALA A 24 12.11 -42.72 -8.18
C ALA A 24 13.51 -42.17 -7.89
N LEU A 25 14.34 -42.01 -8.92
CA LEU A 25 15.68 -41.42 -8.79
C LEU A 25 15.60 -39.93 -8.40
N LEU A 26 14.61 -39.19 -8.92
CA LEU A 26 14.44 -37.77 -8.61
C LEU A 26 14.04 -37.56 -7.14
N ARG A 27 13.23 -38.46 -6.55
CA ARG A 27 12.94 -38.46 -5.11
C ARG A 27 14.21 -38.67 -4.28
N GLU A 28 15.02 -39.67 -4.63
CA GLU A 28 16.30 -39.93 -3.94
C GLU A 28 17.25 -38.72 -4.02
N LEU A 29 17.33 -38.10 -5.20
CA LEU A 29 18.15 -36.90 -5.42
C LEU A 29 17.66 -35.70 -4.59
N ALA A 30 16.34 -35.50 -4.51
CA ALA A 30 15.73 -34.44 -3.71
C ALA A 30 15.96 -34.64 -2.21
N ASP A 31 15.86 -35.88 -1.73
CA ASP A 31 16.09 -36.21 -0.32
C ASP A 31 17.55 -36.04 0.10
N THR A 32 18.48 -36.35 -0.82
CA THR A 32 19.91 -36.21 -0.59
C THR A 32 20.39 -34.77 -0.67
N SER A 33 19.95 -34.01 -1.67
CA SER A 33 20.46 -32.66 -1.92
C SER A 33 19.73 -31.57 -1.13
N GLN A 34 18.40 -31.73 -0.94
CA GLN A 34 17.50 -30.65 -0.50
C GLN A 34 17.65 -29.36 -1.33
N ASP A 35 18.14 -29.46 -2.57
CA ASP A 35 18.36 -28.32 -3.43
C ASP A 35 17.01 -27.77 -3.95
N PRO A 36 16.76 -26.45 -3.86
CA PRO A 36 15.48 -25.89 -4.30
C PRO A 36 15.13 -26.16 -5.76
N SER A 37 16.12 -26.20 -6.66
CA SER A 37 15.85 -26.43 -8.10
C SER A 37 15.45 -27.89 -8.35
N VAL A 38 16.07 -28.83 -7.63
CA VAL A 38 15.71 -30.25 -7.64
C VAL A 38 14.32 -30.45 -7.04
N LEU A 39 14.01 -29.80 -5.91
CA LEU A 39 12.71 -29.87 -5.25
C LEU A 39 11.60 -29.29 -6.12
N HIS A 40 11.84 -28.16 -6.79
CA HIS A 40 10.92 -27.60 -7.77
C HIS A 40 10.65 -28.57 -8.92
N ARG A 41 11.71 -29.15 -9.50
CA ARG A 41 11.59 -30.16 -10.56
C ARG A 41 10.79 -31.37 -10.09
N LEU A 42 11.05 -31.87 -8.88
CA LEU A 42 10.30 -32.98 -8.28
C LEU A 42 8.81 -32.62 -8.16
N GLY A 43 8.47 -31.45 -7.64
CA GLY A 43 7.09 -31.01 -7.51
C GLY A 43 6.35 -30.98 -8.86
N VAL A 44 6.98 -30.46 -9.91
CA VAL A 44 6.40 -30.44 -11.26
C VAL A 44 6.21 -31.84 -11.84
N VAL A 45 7.17 -32.74 -11.67
CA VAL A 45 7.07 -34.13 -12.18
C VAL A 45 5.99 -34.90 -11.40
N GLU A 46 5.92 -34.74 -10.08
CA GLU A 46 4.88 -35.37 -9.25
C GLU A 46 3.47 -34.94 -9.65
N GLU A 47 3.26 -33.69 -10.07
CA GLU A 47 1.97 -33.23 -10.60
C GLU A 47 1.58 -33.93 -11.91
N GLN A 48 2.57 -34.28 -12.74
CA GLN A 48 2.34 -34.84 -14.06
C GLN A 48 2.11 -36.36 -14.05
N ILE A 49 2.91 -37.08 -13.27
CA ILE A 49 2.96 -38.56 -13.30
C ILE A 49 2.90 -39.21 -11.91
N GLY A 50 2.96 -38.41 -10.84
CA GLY A 50 3.01 -38.89 -9.47
C GLY A 50 1.68 -38.70 -8.74
N SER A 51 1.75 -38.20 -7.50
CA SER A 51 0.55 -37.96 -6.68
C SER A 51 0.49 -36.53 -6.17
N ALA A 52 -0.72 -36.00 -5.98
CA ALA A 52 -0.93 -34.65 -5.45
C ALA A 52 -0.28 -34.43 -4.07
N GLU A 53 -0.26 -35.45 -3.21
CA GLU A 53 0.36 -35.37 -1.87
C GLU A 53 1.88 -35.20 -1.96
N HIS A 54 2.56 -36.03 -2.75
CA HIS A 54 4.01 -35.91 -2.97
C HIS A 54 4.38 -34.62 -3.72
N ALA A 55 3.56 -34.17 -4.68
CA ALA A 55 3.75 -32.88 -5.34
C ALA A 55 3.73 -31.71 -4.36
N LEU A 56 2.72 -31.67 -3.48
CA LEU A 56 2.64 -30.64 -2.44
C LEU A 56 3.80 -30.73 -1.46
N SER A 57 4.20 -31.94 -1.07
CA SER A 57 5.36 -32.14 -0.21
C SER A 57 6.64 -31.53 -0.81
N ALA A 58 6.91 -31.83 -2.08
CA ALA A 58 8.04 -31.28 -2.81
C ALA A 58 7.97 -29.74 -2.95
N HIS A 59 6.80 -29.18 -3.28
CA HIS A 59 6.62 -27.72 -3.40
C HIS A 59 6.79 -26.99 -2.07
N LEU A 60 6.27 -27.54 -0.96
CA LEU A 60 6.46 -26.96 0.37
C LEU A 60 7.92 -27.05 0.82
N ARG A 61 8.60 -28.19 0.58
CA ARG A 61 10.04 -28.32 0.82
C ARG A 61 10.84 -27.30 0.01
N CYS A 62 10.51 -27.11 -1.28
CA CYS A 62 11.10 -26.10 -2.14
C CYS A 62 10.91 -24.69 -1.56
N LEU A 63 9.69 -24.35 -1.13
CA LEU A 63 9.38 -23.06 -0.53
C LEU A 63 10.20 -22.81 0.74
N HIS A 64 10.29 -23.80 1.63
CA HIS A 64 11.07 -23.67 2.87
C HIS A 64 12.57 -23.56 2.62
N ALA A 65 13.09 -24.24 1.60
CA ALA A 65 14.49 -24.15 1.19
C ALA A 65 14.82 -22.82 0.48
N ALA A 66 13.85 -22.19 -0.19
CA ALA A 66 14.03 -20.95 -0.96
C ALA A 66 12.99 -19.86 -0.62
N LYS A 67 12.93 -19.45 0.66
CA LYS A 67 11.95 -18.46 1.15
C LYS A 67 12.02 -17.08 0.47
N GLY A 68 13.13 -16.76 -0.21
CA GLY A 68 13.30 -15.53 -1.00
C GLY A 68 12.87 -15.65 -2.46
N ASN A 69 12.32 -16.80 -2.88
CA ASN A 69 11.90 -17.03 -4.27
C ASN A 69 10.36 -16.98 -4.40
N PRO A 70 9.78 -15.92 -4.99
CA PRO A 70 8.32 -15.78 -5.13
C PRO A 70 7.68 -16.91 -5.95
N THR A 71 8.41 -17.50 -6.91
CA THR A 71 7.92 -18.63 -7.71
C THR A 71 7.62 -19.86 -6.84
N ALA A 72 8.38 -20.09 -5.76
CA ALA A 72 8.11 -21.22 -4.86
C ALA A 72 6.76 -21.07 -4.14
N TYR A 73 6.38 -19.85 -3.75
CA TYR A 73 5.06 -19.54 -3.18
C TYR A 73 3.95 -19.75 -4.20
N LEU A 74 4.18 -19.36 -5.46
CA LEU A 74 3.23 -19.54 -6.54
C LEU A 74 2.89 -21.02 -6.79
N TYR A 75 3.89 -21.89 -6.83
CA TYR A 75 3.68 -23.33 -7.07
C TYR A 75 3.08 -24.03 -5.84
N ALA A 76 3.59 -23.75 -4.64
CA ALA A 76 3.05 -24.31 -3.40
C ALA A 76 1.60 -23.90 -3.16
N GLY A 77 1.27 -22.61 -3.32
CA GLY A 77 -0.10 -22.10 -3.20
C GLY A 77 -1.05 -22.77 -4.18
N ALA A 78 -0.61 -23.01 -5.41
CA ALA A 78 -1.44 -23.66 -6.42
C ALA A 78 -1.70 -25.14 -6.12
N SER A 79 -0.69 -25.85 -5.61
CA SER A 79 -0.84 -27.24 -5.17
C SER A 79 -1.80 -27.35 -3.96
N LEU A 80 -1.70 -26.43 -2.99
CA LEU A 80 -2.63 -26.33 -1.86
C LEU A 80 -4.07 -26.08 -2.34
N TYR A 81 -4.24 -25.15 -3.29
CA TYR A 81 -5.55 -24.80 -3.83
C TYR A 81 -6.21 -25.99 -4.53
N GLN A 82 -5.46 -26.71 -5.37
CA GLN A 82 -5.94 -27.91 -6.07
C GLN A 82 -6.40 -29.02 -5.12
N GLN A 83 -5.85 -29.07 -3.90
CA GLN A 83 -6.22 -30.02 -2.86
C GLN A 83 -7.35 -29.53 -1.94
N GLY A 84 -7.94 -28.36 -2.23
CA GLY A 84 -9.02 -27.78 -1.43
C GLY A 84 -8.55 -27.11 -0.13
N ARG A 85 -7.23 -26.95 0.08
CA ARG A 85 -6.65 -26.25 1.26
C ARG A 85 -6.62 -24.74 1.01
N ILE A 86 -7.80 -24.16 0.78
CA ILE A 86 -7.95 -22.79 0.24
C ILE A 86 -7.33 -21.72 1.14
N ALA A 87 -7.58 -21.78 2.45
CA ALA A 87 -7.05 -20.78 3.39
C ALA A 87 -5.52 -20.75 3.41
N GLU A 88 -4.89 -21.92 3.37
CA GLU A 88 -3.43 -22.05 3.33
C GLU A 88 -2.87 -21.59 1.99
N ALA A 89 -3.55 -21.92 0.88
CA ALA A 89 -3.18 -21.44 -0.44
C ALA A 89 -3.17 -19.91 -0.50
N LEU A 90 -4.21 -19.25 0.00
CA LEU A 90 -4.31 -17.78 0.05
C LEU A 90 -3.22 -17.16 0.91
N ALA A 91 -2.93 -17.75 2.08
CA ALA A 91 -1.84 -17.28 2.94
C ALA A 91 -0.47 -17.39 2.25
N VAL A 92 -0.17 -18.54 1.63
CA VAL A 92 1.07 -18.76 0.88
C VAL A 92 1.18 -17.80 -0.31
N TYR A 93 0.13 -17.67 -1.12
CA TYR A 93 0.14 -16.73 -2.23
C TYR A 93 0.40 -15.30 -1.78
N SER A 94 -0.30 -14.86 -0.73
CA SER A 94 -0.18 -13.51 -0.22
C SER A 94 1.22 -13.25 0.36
N LEU A 95 1.83 -14.19 1.07
CA LEU A 95 3.23 -14.06 1.51
C LEU A 95 4.20 -13.95 0.33
N GLY A 96 3.91 -14.60 -0.80
CA GLY A 96 4.66 -14.42 -2.04
C GLY A 96 4.58 -12.98 -2.57
N THR A 97 3.43 -12.31 -2.40
CA THR A 97 3.24 -10.91 -2.84
C THR A 97 4.08 -9.91 -2.04
N ASP A 98 4.51 -10.27 -0.83
CA ASP A 98 5.41 -9.44 -0.02
C ASP A 98 6.84 -9.41 -0.61
N LEU A 99 7.21 -10.46 -1.36
CA LEU A 99 8.48 -10.55 -2.09
C LEU A 99 8.37 -9.95 -3.49
N ASP A 100 7.23 -10.16 -4.14
CA ASP A 100 6.96 -9.72 -5.50
C ASP A 100 5.53 -9.20 -5.61
N PRO A 101 5.31 -7.89 -5.40
CA PRO A 101 3.98 -7.27 -5.43
C PRO A 101 3.23 -7.46 -6.76
N ASP A 102 3.96 -7.70 -7.86
CA ASP A 102 3.35 -7.95 -9.16
C ASP A 102 2.48 -9.22 -9.14
N LEU A 103 2.72 -10.18 -8.22
CA LEU A 103 1.87 -11.37 -8.08
C LEU A 103 0.39 -11.01 -7.80
N LEU A 104 0.14 -9.84 -7.22
CA LEU A 104 -1.20 -9.35 -6.91
C LEU A 104 -1.71 -8.31 -7.92
N VAL A 105 -0.81 -7.51 -8.48
CA VAL A 105 -1.11 -6.40 -9.41
C VAL A 105 -1.02 -6.87 -10.87
N ALA A 106 -1.77 -6.26 -11.79
CA ALA A 106 -1.77 -6.71 -13.19
C ALA A 106 -0.35 -6.64 -13.78
N PRO A 107 0.18 -7.71 -14.41
CA PRO A 107 1.56 -7.74 -14.86
C PRO A 107 1.81 -6.74 -15.99
N SER A 108 2.96 -6.08 -15.97
CA SER A 108 3.52 -5.38 -17.13
C SER A 108 4.65 -6.21 -17.74
N GLY A 109 4.35 -6.91 -18.84
CA GLY A 109 5.36 -7.35 -19.81
C GLY A 109 6.45 -8.34 -19.34
N ARG A 110 6.21 -9.16 -18.30
CA ARG A 110 7.16 -10.22 -17.91
C ARG A 110 7.11 -11.40 -18.88
N ASP A 111 8.27 -11.77 -19.42
CA ASP A 111 8.46 -13.00 -20.17
C ASP A 111 8.51 -14.18 -19.20
N THR A 112 7.45 -15.00 -19.19
CA THR A 112 7.30 -16.16 -18.29
C THR A 112 6.82 -17.36 -19.08
N ASP A 113 7.26 -18.55 -18.69
CA ASP A 113 6.79 -19.78 -19.32
C ASP A 113 5.28 -19.96 -19.13
N PRO A 114 4.56 -20.59 -20.10
CA PRO A 114 3.10 -20.67 -20.03
C PRO A 114 2.54 -21.32 -18.75
N PRO A 115 3.12 -22.41 -18.20
CA PRO A 115 2.71 -22.95 -16.91
C PRO A 115 2.79 -21.95 -15.75
N THR A 116 3.90 -21.25 -15.61
CA THR A 116 4.07 -20.22 -14.57
C THR A 116 3.08 -19.08 -14.77
N ALA A 117 2.88 -18.61 -16.01
CA ALA A 117 1.90 -17.58 -16.34
C ALA A 117 0.46 -17.98 -15.98
N GLN A 118 0.08 -19.24 -16.21
CA GLN A 118 -1.24 -19.76 -15.81
C GLN A 118 -1.41 -19.76 -14.30
N ARG A 119 -0.41 -20.23 -13.55
CA ARG A 119 -0.44 -20.23 -12.08
C ARG A 119 -0.50 -18.81 -11.52
N TRP A 120 0.22 -17.88 -12.14
CA TRP A 120 0.18 -16.47 -11.79
C TRP A 120 -1.22 -15.88 -11.93
N ASN A 121 -1.85 -16.05 -13.09
CA ASN A 121 -3.22 -15.57 -13.34
C ASN A 121 -4.21 -16.18 -12.34
N HIS A 122 -4.02 -17.45 -11.99
CA HIS A 122 -4.82 -18.10 -10.96
C HIS A 122 -4.61 -17.49 -9.57
N CYS A 123 -3.36 -17.38 -9.11
CA CYS A 123 -2.98 -16.72 -7.84
C CYS A 123 -3.60 -15.32 -7.73
N GLN A 124 -3.42 -14.51 -8.76
CA GLN A 124 -3.96 -13.17 -8.84
C GLN A 124 -5.49 -13.18 -8.73
N GLY A 125 -6.17 -14.02 -9.51
CA GLY A 125 -7.63 -14.12 -9.49
C GLY A 125 -8.17 -14.50 -8.12
N VAL A 126 -7.60 -15.52 -7.48
CA VAL A 126 -8.08 -16.00 -6.18
C VAL A 126 -7.80 -15.02 -5.04
N LEU A 127 -6.63 -14.37 -5.02
CA LEU A 127 -6.30 -13.36 -4.02
C LEU A 127 -7.20 -12.13 -4.16
N ARG A 128 -7.39 -11.61 -5.38
CA ARG A 128 -8.25 -10.43 -5.62
C ARG A 128 -9.69 -10.71 -5.24
N HIS A 129 -10.19 -11.91 -5.58
CA HIS A 129 -11.54 -12.33 -5.19
C HIS A 129 -11.67 -12.40 -3.67
N HIS A 130 -10.75 -13.09 -2.97
CA HIS A 130 -10.75 -13.18 -1.51
C HIS A 130 -10.75 -11.79 -0.85
N LEU A 131 -9.84 -10.91 -1.26
CA LEU A 131 -9.75 -9.55 -0.71
C LEU A 131 -11.00 -8.71 -1.00
N SER A 132 -11.64 -8.91 -2.15
CA SER A 132 -12.87 -8.21 -2.52
C SER A 132 -14.08 -8.72 -1.74
N GLU A 133 -14.20 -10.02 -1.51
CA GLU A 133 -15.22 -10.60 -0.62
C GLU A 133 -15.00 -10.16 0.83
N LEU A 134 -13.75 -10.14 1.29
CA LEU A 134 -13.39 -9.65 2.62
C LEU A 134 -13.84 -8.19 2.77
N HIS A 135 -13.56 -7.32 1.79
CA HIS A 135 -14.06 -5.95 1.78
C HIS A 135 -15.60 -5.91 1.81
N ARG A 136 -16.27 -6.60 0.87
CA ARG A 136 -17.73 -6.60 0.73
C ARG A 136 -18.44 -7.04 2.02
N SER A 137 -17.92 -8.07 2.70
CA SER A 137 -18.51 -8.55 3.96
C SER A 137 -18.50 -7.52 5.10
N HIS A 138 -17.55 -6.58 5.10
CA HIS A 138 -17.44 -5.53 6.13
C HIS A 138 -18.19 -4.23 5.78
N VAL A 139 -18.61 -4.09 4.52
CA VAL A 139 -19.34 -2.89 4.05
C VAL A 139 -20.77 -3.16 3.60
N ALA A 140 -21.21 -4.41 3.45
CA ALA A 140 -22.50 -4.77 2.89
C ALA A 140 -23.69 -4.05 3.56
N ASP A 141 -23.68 -3.95 4.89
CA ASP A 141 -24.78 -3.36 5.66
C ASP A 141 -24.68 -1.85 5.83
N SER A 142 -23.65 -1.21 5.26
CA SER A 142 -23.37 0.22 5.46
C SER A 142 -24.24 1.11 4.56
N SER A 143 -23.93 1.16 3.25
CA SER A 143 -24.62 1.94 2.22
C SER A 143 -24.39 1.36 0.82
N ALA A 144 -25.27 1.72 -0.12
CA ALA A 144 -25.18 1.27 -1.51
C ALA A 144 -23.92 1.76 -2.26
N ARG A 145 -23.32 2.89 -1.82
CA ARG A 145 -22.06 3.38 -2.41
C ARG A 145 -20.84 2.66 -1.87
N LEU A 146 -20.79 2.34 -0.58
CA LEU A 146 -19.70 1.52 -0.04
C LEU A 146 -19.77 0.07 -0.52
N ALA A 147 -20.95 -0.49 -0.79
CA ALA A 147 -21.04 -1.78 -1.48
C ALA A 147 -20.36 -1.78 -2.88
N LYS A 148 -20.13 -0.60 -3.45
CA LYS A 148 -19.44 -0.38 -4.74
C LYS A 148 -18.07 0.28 -4.58
N SER A 149 -17.59 0.48 -3.34
CA SER A 149 -16.22 0.93 -3.11
C SER A 149 -15.24 -0.20 -3.39
N ALA A 150 -13.98 0.14 -3.62
CA ALA A 150 -13.00 -0.84 -4.01
C ALA A 150 -11.57 -0.44 -3.67
N TRP A 151 -10.77 -1.47 -3.38
CA TRP A 151 -9.32 -1.39 -3.32
C TRP A 151 -8.76 -1.40 -4.75
N VAL A 152 -8.35 -0.24 -5.25
CA VAL A 152 -8.12 0.02 -6.68
C VAL A 152 -7.17 -0.99 -7.32
N GLN A 153 -6.07 -1.31 -6.65
CA GLN A 153 -5.07 -2.24 -7.18
C GLN A 153 -5.48 -3.72 -7.09
N THR A 154 -6.44 -4.08 -6.22
CA THR A 154 -6.67 -5.48 -5.81
C THR A 154 -8.12 -5.95 -5.95
N HIS A 155 -8.98 -5.14 -6.54
CA HIS A 155 -10.39 -5.47 -6.75
C HIS A 155 -10.58 -6.59 -7.78
N ASP A 156 -11.55 -7.48 -7.59
CA ASP A 156 -11.82 -8.61 -8.48
C ASP A 156 -12.57 -8.25 -9.77
N ALA A 157 -13.03 -7.01 -9.90
CA ALA A 157 -13.66 -6.49 -11.11
C ALA A 157 -12.95 -5.23 -11.66
N PRO A 158 -13.05 -4.94 -12.96
CA PRO A 158 -12.64 -3.66 -13.52
C PRO A 158 -13.40 -2.51 -12.85
N LEU A 159 -12.67 -1.50 -12.39
CA LEU A 159 -13.27 -0.29 -11.85
C LEU A 159 -13.57 0.71 -12.97
N PRO A 160 -14.75 1.34 -13.00
CA PRO A 160 -14.98 2.44 -13.91
C PRO A 160 -14.02 3.58 -13.56
N ALA A 161 -13.34 4.13 -14.57
CA ALA A 161 -12.51 5.31 -14.38
C ALA A 161 -13.40 6.45 -13.82
N PRO A 162 -12.99 7.13 -12.73
CA PRO A 162 -13.72 8.29 -12.24
C PRO A 162 -13.85 9.34 -13.35
N GLN A 163 -15.08 9.72 -13.68
CA GLN A 163 -15.32 10.73 -14.74
C GLN A 163 -14.86 12.14 -14.32
N SER A 164 -14.62 12.34 -13.02
CA SER A 164 -14.13 13.57 -12.41
C SER A 164 -12.67 13.90 -12.74
N GLY A 165 -11.86 12.93 -13.14
CA GLY A 165 -10.41 13.09 -13.29
C GLY A 165 -9.60 12.64 -12.07
N GLN A 166 -10.26 12.19 -11.00
CA GLN A 166 -9.61 11.51 -9.87
C GLN A 166 -8.91 10.24 -10.33
N ARG A 167 -7.77 9.92 -9.70
CA ARG A 167 -7.03 8.66 -9.87
C ARG A 167 -6.47 8.18 -8.53
N PRO A 168 -7.34 7.84 -7.55
CA PRO A 168 -6.87 7.30 -6.28
C PRO A 168 -6.10 6.01 -6.50
N TYR A 169 -4.99 5.84 -5.79
CA TYR A 169 -4.14 4.66 -5.96
C TYR A 169 -4.58 3.46 -5.12
N LEU A 170 -5.05 3.69 -3.90
CA LEU A 170 -5.34 2.67 -2.89
C LEU A 170 -6.83 2.29 -2.85
N PHE A 171 -7.70 3.28 -2.63
CA PHE A 171 -9.11 3.03 -2.32
C PHE A 171 -10.03 4.08 -2.97
N TYR A 172 -11.15 3.62 -3.53
CA TYR A 172 -12.10 4.49 -4.23
C TYR A 172 -13.53 4.23 -3.75
N ILE A 173 -14.26 5.32 -3.49
CA ILE A 173 -15.69 5.31 -3.17
C ILE A 173 -16.44 6.07 -4.26
N PRO A 174 -17.41 5.45 -4.96
CA PRO A 174 -18.23 6.16 -5.93
C PRO A 174 -19.26 7.08 -5.27
N ASN A 175 -19.72 8.10 -6.00
CA ASN A 175 -20.80 9.01 -5.57
C ASN A 175 -20.46 9.82 -4.30
N LEU A 176 -19.20 10.22 -4.16
CA LEU A 176 -18.80 11.38 -3.36
C LEU A 176 -18.75 12.60 -4.27
N ASP A 177 -19.02 13.79 -3.74
CA ASP A 177 -18.82 15.05 -4.48
C ASP A 177 -17.34 15.22 -4.83
N ALA A 178 -17.02 15.02 -6.11
CA ALA A 178 -15.65 15.02 -6.60
C ALA A 178 -15.29 16.43 -7.08
N GLN A 179 -14.72 17.24 -6.20
CA GLN A 179 -14.18 18.55 -6.51
C GLN A 179 -12.70 18.60 -6.13
N PRO A 180 -11.82 19.19 -6.96
CA PRO A 180 -10.42 19.34 -6.58
C PRO A 180 -10.26 20.29 -5.39
N TRP A 181 -11.14 21.28 -5.24
CA TRP A 181 -11.09 22.27 -4.15
C TRP A 181 -12.41 22.30 -3.37
N HIS A 182 -12.31 22.26 -2.04
CA HIS A 182 -13.45 22.35 -1.14
C HIS A 182 -13.44 23.66 -0.34
N GLN A 183 -14.62 24.18 -0.02
CA GLN A 183 -14.77 25.46 0.68
C GLN A 183 -14.74 25.27 2.20
N ALA A 184 -13.83 25.99 2.88
CA ALA A 184 -13.65 25.93 4.33
C ALA A 184 -14.76 26.68 5.11
N ASP A 185 -15.34 27.73 4.53
CA ASP A 185 -16.31 28.63 5.17
C ASP A 185 -17.67 27.97 5.50
N THR A 186 -17.91 26.78 5.00
CA THR A 186 -19.12 26.00 5.28
C THR A 186 -19.04 25.17 6.56
N GLN A 187 -17.88 25.11 7.23
CA GLN A 187 -17.64 24.19 8.35
C GLN A 187 -17.18 24.91 9.63
N ALA A 188 -17.88 24.70 10.74
CA ALA A 188 -17.60 25.40 12.01
C ALA A 188 -16.19 25.12 12.56
N TRP A 189 -15.69 23.89 12.43
CA TRP A 189 -14.34 23.53 12.85
C TRP A 189 -13.27 24.29 12.08
N ALA A 190 -13.49 24.54 10.77
CA ALA A 190 -12.55 25.21 9.90
C ALA A 190 -12.42 26.69 10.30
N SER A 191 -13.54 27.39 10.52
CA SER A 191 -13.53 28.77 11.03
C SER A 191 -12.87 28.88 12.42
N SER A 192 -13.11 27.91 13.31
CA SER A 192 -12.47 27.87 14.62
C SER A 192 -10.95 27.69 14.52
N LEU A 193 -10.50 26.82 13.61
CA LEU A 193 -9.08 26.57 13.38
C LEU A 193 -8.40 27.79 12.73
N GLU A 194 -9.02 28.40 11.72
CA GLU A 194 -8.54 29.65 11.11
C GLU A 194 -8.40 30.76 12.16
N GLY A 195 -9.36 30.90 13.07
CA GLY A 195 -9.31 31.86 14.18
C GLY A 195 -8.23 31.57 15.22
N SER A 196 -7.65 30.38 15.22
CA SER A 196 -6.57 29.96 16.12
C SER A 196 -5.19 29.93 15.45
N THR A 197 -5.09 30.40 14.20
CA THR A 197 -3.86 30.30 13.40
C THR A 197 -2.65 30.95 14.10
N ASP A 198 -2.81 32.15 14.66
CA ASP A 198 -1.72 32.86 15.34
C ASP A 198 -1.18 32.07 16.54
N LYS A 199 -2.04 31.35 17.26
CA LYS A 199 -1.67 30.48 18.38
C LYS A 199 -0.79 29.31 17.89
N ILE A 200 -1.20 28.68 16.79
CA ILE A 200 -0.49 27.55 16.18
C ILE A 200 0.88 27.99 15.63
N ILE A 201 0.94 29.15 14.97
CA ILE A 201 2.20 29.72 14.47
C ILE A 201 3.16 30.00 15.63
N ALA A 202 2.70 30.66 16.70
CA ALA A 202 3.54 30.98 17.85
C ALA A 202 4.07 29.72 18.55
N GLU A 203 3.24 28.67 18.69
CA GLU A 203 3.66 27.38 19.24
C GLU A 203 4.71 26.71 18.35
N PHE A 204 4.50 26.71 17.03
CA PHE A 204 5.47 26.19 16.06
C PHE A 204 6.82 26.90 16.12
N GLU A 205 6.84 28.23 16.08
CA GLU A 205 8.08 29.02 16.15
C GLU A 205 8.84 28.77 17.45
N THR A 206 8.11 28.61 18.57
CA THR A 206 8.69 28.32 19.89
C THR A 206 9.30 26.91 19.93
N ALA A 207 8.61 25.90 19.38
CA ALA A 207 9.04 24.51 19.43
C ALA A 207 10.14 24.19 18.40
N LEU A 208 10.14 24.84 17.25
CA LEU A 208 10.95 24.48 16.07
C LEU A 208 12.45 24.27 16.39
N PRO A 209 13.15 25.16 17.14
CA PRO A 209 14.57 24.96 17.42
C PRO A 209 14.87 23.65 18.16
N ALA A 210 13.95 23.18 18.99
CA ALA A 210 14.10 21.95 19.77
C ALA A 210 13.73 20.69 18.97
N ILE A 211 12.84 20.79 17.98
CA ILE A 211 12.31 19.61 17.27
C ILE A 211 12.85 19.42 15.85
N LEU A 212 13.47 20.43 15.23
CA LEU A 212 13.86 20.39 13.82
C LEU A 212 14.76 19.18 13.49
N HIS A 213 15.64 18.79 14.41
CA HIS A 213 16.54 17.63 14.23
C HIS A 213 15.81 16.28 14.22
N GLN A 214 14.56 16.23 14.65
CA GLN A 214 13.70 15.04 14.62
C GLN A 214 12.96 14.91 13.29
N GLY A 215 13.04 15.92 12.41
CA GLY A 215 12.43 15.89 11.09
C GLY A 215 13.05 14.83 10.20
N ARG A 216 12.21 14.22 9.36
CA ARG A 216 12.62 13.21 8.37
C ARG A 216 12.33 13.68 6.94
N PRO A 217 12.99 13.10 5.93
CA PRO A 217 12.49 13.16 4.57
C PRO A 217 11.03 12.69 4.51
N TYR A 218 10.17 13.47 3.85
CA TYR A 218 8.79 13.05 3.63
C TYR A 218 8.75 11.82 2.72
N LEU A 219 9.51 11.87 1.62
CA LEU A 219 9.74 10.73 0.73
C LEU A 219 10.90 9.90 1.25
N ASP A 220 10.63 8.65 1.61
CA ASP A 220 11.66 7.69 2.02
C ASP A 220 12.54 7.30 0.83
N ALA A 221 13.86 7.19 1.06
CA ALA A 221 14.83 6.72 0.09
C ALA A 221 14.61 5.24 -0.30
N SER A 222 14.01 4.43 0.58
CA SER A 222 13.75 3.02 0.32
C SER A 222 12.50 2.78 -0.52
N ALA A 223 11.66 3.81 -0.72
CA ALA A 223 10.46 3.72 -1.53
C ALA A 223 10.78 3.96 -3.01
N ALA A 224 9.95 3.38 -3.89
CA ALA A 224 10.01 3.70 -5.32
C ALA A 224 9.81 5.22 -5.49
N THR A 225 10.82 5.89 -6.03
CA THR A 225 10.80 7.35 -6.17
C THR A 225 9.86 7.74 -7.31
N PRO A 226 8.84 8.59 -7.07
CA PRO A 226 8.00 9.09 -8.14
C PRO A 226 8.83 9.88 -9.17
N ALA A 227 8.50 9.70 -10.45
CA ALA A 227 9.21 10.38 -11.53
C ALA A 227 9.21 11.91 -11.34
N GLY A 228 10.40 12.52 -11.42
CA GLY A 228 10.58 13.95 -11.23
C GLY A 228 10.71 14.40 -9.77
N MET A 229 10.64 13.48 -8.79
CA MET A 229 10.87 13.76 -7.37
C MET A 229 12.23 13.21 -6.87
N GLU A 230 13.14 12.87 -7.77
CA GLU A 230 14.48 12.36 -7.43
C GLU A 230 15.25 13.28 -6.46
N PRO A 231 15.20 14.63 -6.58
CA PRO A 231 15.87 15.53 -5.64
C PRO A 231 15.26 15.57 -4.22
N LEU A 232 14.05 15.02 -4.06
CA LEU A 232 13.29 15.02 -2.79
C LEU A 232 13.39 13.67 -2.07
N SER A 233 13.60 12.58 -2.82
CA SER A 233 13.70 11.23 -2.28
C SER A 233 14.86 11.10 -1.28
N GLY A 234 14.56 10.70 -0.05
CA GLY A 234 15.54 10.59 1.03
C GLY A 234 16.15 11.91 1.49
N SER A 235 15.63 13.05 1.03
CA SER A 235 16.21 14.38 1.25
C SER A 235 15.37 15.23 2.19
N LEU A 236 16.05 16.03 3.03
CA LEU A 236 15.42 17.06 3.86
C LEU A 236 15.01 18.32 3.05
N ASN A 237 15.14 18.29 1.72
CA ASN A 237 14.54 19.29 0.84
C ASN A 237 13.01 19.34 0.98
N TRP A 238 12.40 18.19 1.31
CA TRP A 238 11.02 18.08 1.74
C TRP A 238 10.98 17.35 3.08
N THR A 239 10.88 18.12 4.16
CA THR A 239 10.94 17.60 5.54
C THR A 239 9.54 17.50 6.13
N ALA A 240 9.29 16.42 6.88
CA ALA A 240 8.11 16.23 7.71
C ALA A 240 8.49 16.25 9.19
N LEU A 241 7.78 17.07 9.98
CA LEU A 241 7.78 17.02 11.43
C LEU A 241 6.43 16.42 11.86
N ASP A 242 6.40 15.09 11.97
CA ASP A 242 5.17 14.34 12.21
C ASP A 242 4.71 14.53 13.65
N LEU A 243 3.49 15.02 13.88
CA LEU A 243 2.79 14.92 15.18
C LEU A 243 2.08 13.55 15.29
N PHE A 244 1.49 13.12 14.17
CA PHE A 244 0.95 11.79 13.98
C PHE A 244 1.43 11.22 12.65
N ARG A 245 1.82 9.95 12.65
CA ARG A 245 2.24 9.19 11.46
C ARG A 245 1.69 7.78 11.56
N ASP A 246 1.09 7.29 10.47
CA ASP A 246 0.52 5.95 10.38
C ASP A 246 -0.46 5.61 11.52
N GLY A 247 -1.26 6.59 11.94
CA GLY A 247 -2.20 6.39 13.05
C GLY A 247 -1.54 6.32 14.42
N GLN A 248 -0.28 6.76 14.55
CA GLN A 248 0.47 6.76 15.81
C GLN A 248 0.94 8.18 16.17
N ARG A 249 0.80 8.55 17.45
CA ARG A 249 1.33 9.81 17.99
C ARG A 249 2.85 9.72 18.16
N THR A 250 3.58 10.73 17.73
CA THR A 250 5.05 10.81 17.89
C THR A 250 5.45 11.64 19.11
N ASP A 251 6.75 11.63 19.44
CA ASP A 251 7.30 12.47 20.50
C ASP A 251 7.23 13.97 20.18
N ILE A 252 7.27 14.36 18.90
CA ILE A 252 7.16 15.77 18.48
C ILE A 252 5.83 16.36 18.98
N ALA A 253 4.75 15.59 18.97
CA ALA A 253 3.42 16.02 19.43
C ALA A 253 3.38 16.47 20.90
N ASN A 254 4.39 16.16 21.72
CA ASN A 254 4.48 16.65 23.10
C ASN A 254 4.78 18.16 23.18
N ALA A 255 5.37 18.73 22.12
CA ALA A 255 5.68 20.15 22.03
C ALA A 255 4.51 21.00 21.46
N PHE A 256 3.37 20.37 21.13
CA PHE A 256 2.25 21.03 20.44
C PHE A 256 0.87 20.88 21.13
N PRO A 257 0.74 20.99 22.47
CA PRO A 257 -0.55 20.85 23.13
C PRO A 257 -1.63 21.81 22.59
N ASP A 258 -1.30 23.05 22.25
CA ASP A 258 -2.26 24.05 21.79
C ASP A 258 -2.75 23.75 20.38
N THR A 259 -1.86 23.35 19.48
CA THR A 259 -2.21 22.92 18.12
C THR A 259 -3.13 21.71 18.16
N LEU A 260 -2.84 20.73 19.02
CA LEU A 260 -3.66 19.53 19.19
C LEU A 260 -5.05 19.86 19.76
N GLU A 261 -5.13 20.80 20.70
CA GLU A 261 -6.41 21.31 21.20
C GLU A 261 -7.22 21.97 20.07
N CYS A 262 -6.59 22.83 19.25
CA CYS A 262 -7.24 23.50 18.13
C CYS A 262 -7.76 22.52 17.06
N LEU A 263 -7.05 21.41 16.83
CA LEU A 263 -7.43 20.37 15.88
C LEU A 263 -8.54 19.44 16.40
N SER A 264 -8.83 19.43 17.70
CA SER A 264 -9.74 18.45 18.32
C SER A 264 -11.18 18.50 17.79
N ALA A 265 -11.62 19.64 17.25
CA ALA A 265 -12.93 19.81 16.65
C ALA A 265 -12.99 19.39 15.16
N ALA A 266 -11.84 19.22 14.50
CA ALA A 266 -11.80 18.82 13.10
C ALA A 266 -12.18 17.34 12.95
N PRO A 267 -12.90 16.96 11.87
CA PRO A 267 -13.25 15.57 11.59
C PRO A 267 -12.06 14.80 11.01
N LEU A 268 -10.97 14.71 11.79
CA LEU A 268 -9.71 14.12 11.36
C LEU A 268 -9.91 12.68 10.85
N TYR A 269 -9.29 12.40 9.71
CA TYR A 269 -9.26 11.06 9.15
C TYR A 269 -8.40 10.15 10.03
N ALA A 270 -8.97 9.02 10.44
CA ALA A 270 -8.34 8.09 11.36
C ALA A 270 -8.89 6.69 11.11
N LEU A 271 -8.02 5.69 10.96
CA LEU A 271 -8.42 4.29 10.87
C LEU A 271 -8.57 3.63 12.26
N GLY A 272 -7.82 4.13 13.25
CA GLY A 272 -7.92 3.75 14.67
C GLY A 272 -8.29 4.95 15.56
N ASP A 273 -7.72 4.96 16.78
CA ASP A 273 -8.01 5.99 17.80
C ASP A 273 -7.30 7.32 17.55
N ALA A 274 -6.24 7.31 16.74
CA ALA A 274 -5.45 8.49 16.42
C ALA A 274 -5.53 8.86 14.93
N PRO A 275 -5.38 10.17 14.59
CA PRO A 275 -5.32 10.63 13.21
C PRO A 275 -4.27 9.89 12.40
N GLN A 276 -4.58 9.61 11.13
CA GLN A 276 -3.65 8.90 10.26
C GLN A 276 -2.35 9.69 10.09
N GLU A 277 -2.47 10.99 9.79
CA GLU A 277 -1.36 11.91 9.60
C GLU A 277 -1.72 13.32 10.06
N VAL A 278 -0.81 13.94 10.81
CA VAL A 278 -0.79 15.37 11.12
C VAL A 278 0.67 15.77 11.24
N PHE A 279 1.15 16.70 10.41
CA PHE A 279 2.57 17.04 10.39
C PHE A 279 2.82 18.45 9.86
N PHE A 280 3.91 19.07 10.29
CA PHE A 280 4.41 20.28 9.62
C PHE A 280 5.27 19.87 8.42
N SER A 281 4.90 20.35 7.24
CA SER A 281 5.64 20.14 5.99
C SER A 281 6.48 21.35 5.65
N LEU A 282 7.79 21.14 5.65
CA LEU A 282 8.81 22.14 5.32
C LEU A 282 9.33 21.84 3.91
N LEU A 283 9.24 22.81 3.01
CA LEU A 283 9.79 22.69 1.66
C LEU A 283 10.84 23.78 1.42
N LYS A 284 12.06 23.35 1.11
CA LYS A 284 13.19 24.24 0.87
C LYS A 284 13.00 25.14 -0.36
N PRO A 285 13.77 26.24 -0.46
CA PRO A 285 13.84 27.08 -1.66
C PRO A 285 14.04 26.29 -2.96
N GLY A 286 13.38 26.74 -4.02
CA GLY A 286 13.51 26.21 -5.39
C GLY A 286 12.92 24.82 -5.65
N GLN A 287 12.26 24.19 -4.67
CA GLN A 287 11.74 22.84 -4.81
C GLN A 287 10.35 22.80 -5.47
N HIS A 288 10.10 21.72 -6.23
CA HIS A 288 8.82 21.40 -6.85
C HIS A 288 8.48 19.95 -6.51
N ILE A 289 7.39 19.75 -5.78
CA ILE A 289 6.74 18.45 -5.63
C ILE A 289 5.93 18.25 -6.90
N THR A 290 6.43 17.43 -7.82
CA THR A 290 5.85 17.25 -9.16
C THR A 290 4.41 16.71 -9.12
N PRO A 291 3.64 16.87 -10.21
CA PRO A 291 2.26 16.41 -10.27
C PRO A 291 2.09 14.93 -9.92
N HIS A 292 1.25 14.64 -8.93
CA HIS A 292 0.95 13.28 -8.45
C HIS A 292 -0.50 13.16 -7.99
N PHE A 293 -0.91 11.94 -7.59
CA PHE A 293 -2.24 11.62 -7.07
C PHE A 293 -2.12 10.97 -5.70
N GLY A 294 -3.11 11.23 -4.85
CA GLY A 294 -3.26 10.68 -3.51
C GLY A 294 -3.76 9.24 -3.49
N LEU A 295 -3.86 8.71 -2.28
CA LEU A 295 -4.20 7.30 -2.07
C LEU A 295 -5.71 7.03 -2.22
N SER A 296 -6.57 7.96 -1.84
CA SER A 296 -8.00 7.70 -1.77
C SER A 296 -8.86 8.95 -1.77
N ASN A 297 -10.09 8.85 -2.27
CA ASN A 297 -11.05 9.96 -2.27
C ASN A 297 -11.97 10.02 -1.04
N HIS A 298 -11.77 9.14 -0.04
CA HIS A 298 -12.58 9.13 1.19
C HIS A 298 -12.07 10.11 2.25
N SER A 299 -10.93 10.74 2.00
CA SER A 299 -10.33 11.78 2.83
C SER A 299 -9.99 13.00 1.97
N LEU A 300 -10.02 14.18 2.58
CA LEU A 300 -9.55 15.42 1.99
C LEU A 300 -8.28 15.88 2.71
N THR A 301 -7.36 16.47 1.96
CA THR A 301 -6.13 17.05 2.49
C THR A 301 -6.34 18.51 2.83
N VAL A 302 -5.91 18.90 4.03
CA VAL A 302 -6.04 20.25 4.55
C VAL A 302 -4.66 20.82 4.83
N HIS A 303 -4.36 21.99 4.25
CA HIS A 303 -3.17 22.77 4.59
C HIS A 303 -3.58 24.02 5.38
N LEU A 304 -3.01 24.18 6.57
CA LEU A 304 -2.99 25.45 7.30
C LEU A 304 -1.63 26.14 7.06
N PRO A 305 -1.60 27.33 6.44
CA PRO A 305 -0.40 28.13 6.26
C PRO A 305 0.27 28.52 7.58
N ILE A 306 1.57 28.22 7.72
CA ILE A 306 2.38 28.63 8.89
C ILE A 306 3.37 29.72 8.47
N THR A 307 4.23 29.41 7.51
CA THR A 307 5.18 30.36 6.92
C THR A 307 5.13 30.22 5.40
N ILE A 308 4.56 31.21 4.72
CA ILE A 308 4.43 31.19 3.25
C ILE A 308 5.22 32.35 2.66
N PRO A 309 6.41 32.09 2.09
CA PRO A 309 7.12 33.11 1.34
C PRO A 309 6.45 33.39 -0.01
N PRO A 310 6.85 34.48 -0.71
CA PRO A 310 6.37 34.77 -2.06
C PRO A 310 6.60 33.62 -3.05
N ASP A 311 5.92 33.61 -4.18
CA ASP A 311 6.16 32.63 -5.27
C ASP A 311 6.00 31.14 -4.85
N CYS A 312 5.14 30.89 -3.87
CA CYS A 312 4.67 29.55 -3.48
C CYS A 312 3.26 29.29 -4.01
N SER A 313 3.01 28.09 -4.54
CA SER A 313 1.70 27.70 -5.06
C SER A 313 1.37 26.24 -4.79
N LEU A 314 0.08 25.96 -4.68
CA LEU A 314 -0.52 24.63 -4.63
C LEU A 314 -1.49 24.51 -5.82
N THR A 315 -1.35 23.47 -6.62
CA THR A 315 -2.24 23.20 -7.75
C THR A 315 -3.03 21.93 -7.45
N ALA A 316 -4.35 21.95 -7.63
CA ALA A 316 -5.19 20.76 -7.57
C ALA A 316 -6.21 20.80 -8.71
N GLY A 317 -6.37 19.68 -9.43
CA GLY A 317 -7.31 19.58 -10.56
C GLY A 317 -7.05 20.59 -11.68
N GLY A 318 -5.81 21.05 -11.85
CA GLY A 318 -5.42 22.05 -12.85
C GLY A 318 -5.64 23.51 -12.44
N GLU A 319 -6.22 23.77 -11.27
CA GLU A 319 -6.36 25.12 -10.72
C GLU A 319 -5.26 25.38 -9.68
N SER A 320 -4.44 26.41 -9.91
CA SER A 320 -3.35 26.81 -9.03
C SER A 320 -3.76 27.96 -8.12
N ARG A 321 -3.51 27.81 -6.82
CA ARG A 321 -3.82 28.81 -5.78
C ARG A 321 -2.58 29.09 -4.92
N PRO A 322 -2.28 30.36 -4.60
CA PRO A 322 -1.34 30.65 -3.52
C PRO A 322 -1.98 30.30 -2.17
N TRP A 323 -1.16 29.95 -1.19
CA TRP A 323 -1.63 29.90 0.20
C TRP A 323 -1.94 31.32 0.69
N GLN A 324 -3.01 31.45 1.46
CA GLN A 324 -3.43 32.71 2.07
C GLN A 324 -3.24 32.62 3.58
N ALA A 325 -2.54 33.58 4.18
CA ALA A 325 -2.30 33.60 5.61
C ALA A 325 -3.63 33.51 6.41
N GLY A 326 -3.67 32.62 7.40
CA GLY A 326 -4.87 32.39 8.22
C GLY A 326 -6.03 31.70 7.52
N LYS A 327 -5.85 31.19 6.29
CA LYS A 327 -6.90 30.52 5.51
C LYS A 327 -6.52 29.10 5.15
N LEU A 328 -7.44 28.18 5.43
CA LEU A 328 -7.25 26.77 5.11
C LEU A 328 -7.35 26.55 3.59
N ALA A 329 -6.45 25.74 3.06
CA ALA A 329 -6.58 25.17 1.72
C ALA A 329 -7.04 23.72 1.87
N ILE A 330 -8.29 23.43 1.47
CA ILE A 330 -8.88 22.09 1.52
C ILE A 330 -9.04 21.58 0.09
N PHE A 331 -8.44 20.44 -0.21
CA PHE A 331 -8.45 19.86 -1.55
C PHE A 331 -8.55 18.34 -1.49
N ASP A 332 -9.07 17.77 -2.57
CA ASP A 332 -9.08 16.33 -2.78
C ASP A 332 -7.80 15.93 -3.52
N ASP A 333 -6.87 15.32 -2.80
CA ASP A 333 -5.57 14.92 -3.33
C ASP A 333 -5.67 13.72 -4.28
N SER A 334 -6.82 13.05 -4.40
CA SER A 334 -7.06 12.05 -5.44
C SER A 334 -7.16 12.66 -6.84
N PHE A 335 -7.25 13.98 -6.97
CA PHE A 335 -6.99 14.72 -8.20
C PHE A 335 -5.50 14.96 -8.41
N LEU A 336 -5.10 15.21 -9.67
CA LEU A 336 -3.72 15.58 -9.97
C LEU A 336 -3.37 16.87 -9.23
N HIS A 337 -2.32 16.85 -8.43
CA HIS A 337 -1.89 18.00 -7.64
C HIS A 337 -0.37 18.12 -7.56
N ASP A 338 0.10 19.35 -7.39
CA ASP A 338 1.52 19.70 -7.22
C ASP A 338 1.68 20.85 -6.23
N ALA A 339 2.89 21.01 -5.70
CA ALA A 339 3.23 22.11 -4.82
C ALA A 339 4.63 22.65 -5.13
N ILE A 340 4.76 23.96 -5.18
CA ILE A 340 5.97 24.65 -5.62
C ILE A 340 6.38 25.69 -4.58
N ASN A 341 7.68 25.73 -4.27
CA ASN A 341 8.33 26.84 -3.58
C ASN A 341 9.42 27.44 -4.48
N ARG A 342 9.12 28.49 -5.24
CA ARG A 342 10.10 29.22 -6.06
C ARG A 342 10.79 30.36 -5.31
N SER A 343 10.48 30.52 -4.02
CA SER A 343 11.07 31.56 -3.19
C SER A 343 12.50 31.23 -2.77
N GLU A 344 13.17 32.21 -2.18
CA GLU A 344 14.48 32.06 -1.52
C GLU A 344 14.38 31.65 -0.04
N GLN A 345 13.16 31.38 0.45
CA GLN A 345 12.87 31.06 1.85
C GLN A 345 12.15 29.71 1.97
N GLU A 346 12.19 29.12 3.16
CA GLU A 346 11.47 27.87 3.43
C GLU A 346 9.96 28.11 3.55
N ARG A 347 9.18 27.22 2.96
CA ARG A 347 7.71 27.21 3.04
C ARG A 347 7.26 26.17 4.06
N VAL A 348 6.45 26.58 5.01
CA VAL A 348 5.91 25.73 6.08
C VAL A 348 4.39 25.75 6.07
N VAL A 349 3.79 24.55 6.03
CA VAL A 349 2.34 24.33 6.20
C VAL A 349 2.12 23.22 7.20
N LEU A 350 1.08 23.32 8.03
CA LEU A 350 0.55 22.20 8.78
C LEU A 350 -0.38 21.41 7.87
N ILE A 351 -0.10 20.13 7.68
CA ILE A 351 -0.88 19.21 6.85
C ILE A 351 -1.59 18.21 7.75
N PHE A 352 -2.86 17.97 7.48
CA PHE A 352 -3.65 16.89 8.06
C PHE A 352 -4.76 16.46 7.10
N SER A 353 -5.31 15.28 7.34
CA SER A 353 -6.43 14.76 6.58
C SER A 353 -7.72 14.78 7.38
N ILE A 354 -8.84 15.06 6.72
CA ILE A 354 -10.19 14.93 7.27
C ILE A 354 -10.98 13.89 6.50
N TRP A 355 -12.00 13.29 7.12
CA TRP A 355 -12.97 12.49 6.37
C TRP A 355 -13.68 13.34 5.32
N HIS A 356 -13.94 12.77 4.14
CA HIS A 356 -14.76 13.43 3.13
C HIS A 356 -16.14 13.81 3.73
N PRO A 357 -16.61 15.06 3.55
CA PRO A 357 -17.80 15.57 4.24
C PRO A 357 -19.07 14.78 3.92
N ASP A 358 -19.18 14.23 2.72
CA ASP A 358 -20.32 13.37 2.34
C ASP A 358 -20.41 12.04 3.10
N LEU A 359 -19.33 11.60 3.76
CA LEU A 359 -19.33 10.32 4.48
C LEU A 359 -20.03 10.45 5.82
N THR A 360 -21.03 9.59 6.03
CA THR A 360 -21.71 9.44 7.32
C THR A 360 -20.84 8.69 8.32
N ASP A 361 -21.11 8.83 9.63
CA ASP A 361 -20.36 8.10 10.66
C ASP A 361 -20.48 6.58 10.53
N LYS A 362 -21.60 6.09 10.02
CA LYS A 362 -21.82 4.68 9.70
C LYS A 362 -20.87 4.20 8.60
N GLU A 363 -20.68 5.02 7.56
CA GLU A 363 -19.77 4.71 6.47
C GLU A 363 -18.30 4.80 6.90
N ARG A 364 -17.94 5.80 7.70
CA ARG A 364 -16.60 5.90 8.31
C ARG A 364 -16.28 4.65 9.12
N HIS A 365 -17.22 4.15 9.92
CA HIS A 365 -17.06 2.88 10.65
C HIS A 365 -16.88 1.68 9.73
N ALA A 366 -17.66 1.58 8.65
CA ALA A 366 -17.55 0.47 7.70
C ALA A 366 -16.21 0.48 6.95
N ILE A 367 -15.70 1.67 6.58
CA ILE A 367 -14.36 1.82 5.99
C ILE A 367 -13.29 1.34 6.97
N ARG A 368 -13.33 1.81 8.23
CA ARG A 368 -12.42 1.34 9.29
C ARG A 368 -12.45 -0.18 9.44
N SER A 369 -13.66 -0.74 9.52
CA SER A 369 -13.86 -2.18 9.65
C SER A 369 -13.27 -2.95 8.48
N SER A 370 -13.45 -2.48 7.23
CA SER A 370 -12.83 -3.12 6.07
C SER A 370 -11.31 -3.03 6.05
N PHE A 371 -10.73 -1.89 6.47
CA PHE A 371 -9.28 -1.72 6.53
C PHE A 371 -8.67 -2.61 7.62
N GLN A 372 -9.30 -2.63 8.80
CA GLN A 372 -8.88 -3.49 9.91
C GLN A 372 -8.97 -4.97 9.53
N ALA A 373 -10.07 -5.42 8.93
CA ALA A 373 -10.23 -6.81 8.54
C ALA A 373 -9.16 -7.27 7.55
N ARG A 374 -8.76 -6.39 6.62
CA ARG A 374 -7.66 -6.67 5.70
C ARG A 374 -6.32 -6.79 6.45
N GLN A 375 -6.05 -5.87 7.38
CA GLN A 375 -4.82 -5.90 8.18
C GLN A 375 -4.77 -7.16 9.06
N ASP A 376 -5.84 -7.48 9.79
CA ASP A 376 -5.96 -8.67 10.62
C ASP A 376 -5.71 -9.95 9.83
N TRP A 377 -6.26 -10.03 8.61
CA TRP A 377 -6.03 -11.17 7.74
C TRP A 377 -4.56 -11.28 7.28
N LEU A 378 -3.92 -10.15 6.94
CA LEU A 378 -2.50 -10.12 6.55
C LEU A 378 -1.57 -10.56 7.69
N ASP A 379 -1.86 -10.14 8.91
CA ASP A 379 -1.06 -10.44 10.11
C ASP A 379 -1.18 -11.90 10.56
N GLN A 380 -2.27 -12.59 10.18
CA GLN A 380 -2.51 -13.99 10.52
C GLN A 380 -1.94 -14.99 9.50
N ARG A 381 -1.39 -14.51 8.38
CA ARG A 381 -0.81 -15.38 7.34
C ARG A 381 0.41 -16.11 7.88
N VAL A 382 0.42 -17.44 7.75
CA VAL A 382 1.56 -18.28 8.11
C VAL A 382 1.84 -19.30 7.02
N LEU A 383 3.12 -19.67 6.89
CA LEU A 383 3.51 -20.78 6.03
C LEU A 383 3.07 -22.11 6.64
N PRO A 384 2.52 -23.04 5.84
CA PRO A 384 2.34 -24.42 6.28
C PRO A 384 3.68 -25.04 6.72
N PRO A 385 3.66 -25.98 7.66
CA PRO A 385 4.88 -26.64 8.10
C PRO A 385 5.57 -27.37 6.93
N CYS A 386 6.90 -27.46 6.99
CA CYS A 386 7.62 -28.32 6.06
C CYS A 386 7.24 -29.78 6.38
N PRO A 387 6.76 -30.55 5.38
CA PRO A 387 6.41 -31.95 5.55
C PRO A 387 7.63 -32.86 5.68
#